data_AF-A0A679G4Q8-F1
#
_entry.id   AF-A0A679G4Q8-F1
#
_cell.length_a   1.000
_cell.length_b   1.000
_cell.length_c   1.000
_cell.angle_alpha   90.00
_cell.angle_beta   90.00
_cell.angle_gamma   90.00
#
_symmetry.space_group_name_H-M   'P 1'
#
loop_
_entity.id
_entity.type
_entity.pdbx_description
1 polymer ?
#
loop_
_entity_poly.entity_id
_entity_poly.type
_entity_poly.pdbx_seq_one_letter_code
_entity_poly.pdbx_strand_id
1 'polypeptide(L)'
;MTKKETALLLKHIYALYPNNFPIDEDVLPAMIETWTEVLKDRKYEEIFERLVQYAKENRFPPTPADLCYKEIKPPYFEEYVHDPNAGEDW
;
A
#
# COMPACT_ATOMS: atom_id res chain seq x y z
N MET A 1 13.82 -6.54 -4.04
CA MET A 1 13.73 -7.10 -2.66
C MET A 1 13.90 -8.61 -2.66
N THR A 2 14.36 -9.17 -1.55
CA THR A 2 14.48 -10.61 -1.32
C THR A 2 13.22 -11.19 -0.64
N LYS A 3 13.00 -12.51 -0.72
CA LYS A 3 11.88 -13.18 0.00
C LYS A 3 11.87 -12.89 1.50
N LYS A 4 13.05 -12.76 2.14
CA LYS A 4 13.17 -12.43 3.57
C LYS A 4 12.67 -11.02 3.87
N GLU A 5 13.05 -10.06 3.04
CA GLU A 5 12.59 -8.67 3.15
C GLU A 5 11.08 -8.56 2.88
N THR A 6 10.56 -9.30 1.89
CA THR A 6 9.12 -9.36 1.62
C THR A 6 8.34 -9.93 2.79
N ALA A 7 8.82 -11.02 3.40
CA ALA A 7 8.19 -11.59 4.59
C ALA A 7 8.19 -10.60 5.77
N LEU A 8 9.28 -9.83 5.93
CA LEU A 8 9.36 -8.78 6.95
C LEU A 8 8.37 -7.65 6.65
N LEU A 9 8.26 -7.22 5.39
CA LEU A 9 7.29 -6.22 4.96
C LEU A 9 5.85 -6.65 5.26
N LEU A 10 5.47 -7.89 4.92
CA LEU A 10 4.14 -8.43 5.19
C LEU A 10 3.81 -8.45 6.70
N LYS A 11 4.79 -8.76 7.56
CA LYS A 11 4.63 -8.65 9.01
C LYS A 11 4.37 -7.22 9.47
N HIS A 12 5.04 -6.23 8.86
CA HIS A 12 4.77 -4.82 9.17
C HIS A 12 3.38 -4.39 8.71
N ILE A 13 2.93 -4.83 7.54
CA ILE A 13 1.56 -4.57 7.07
C ILE A 13 0.54 -5.18 8.03
N TYR A 14 0.73 -6.43 8.45
CA TYR A 14 -0.12 -7.06 9.46
C TYR A 14 -0.16 -6.26 10.77
N ALA A 15 1.00 -5.80 11.26
CA ALA A 15 1.07 -5.01 12.49
C ALA A 15 0.33 -3.66 12.39
N LEU A 16 0.32 -3.04 11.21
CA LEU A 16 -0.42 -1.81 10.94
C LEU A 16 -1.93 -2.05 10.74
N TYR A 17 -2.30 -3.22 10.22
CA TYR A 17 -3.68 -3.57 9.85
C TYR A 17 -4.13 -4.92 10.43
N PRO A 18 -4.11 -5.12 11.77
CA PRO A 18 -4.24 -6.44 12.39
C PRO A 18 -5.57 -7.14 12.12
N ASN A 19 -6.65 -6.37 11.86
CA ASN A 19 -7.98 -6.92 11.60
C ASN A 19 -8.33 -6.99 10.10
N ASN A 20 -7.54 -6.33 9.25
CA ASN A 20 -7.90 -6.11 7.84
C ASN A 20 -6.92 -6.75 6.86
N PHE A 21 -5.82 -7.31 7.36
CA PHE A 21 -4.81 -8.00 6.57
C PHE A 21 -4.63 -9.43 7.08
N PRO A 22 -5.53 -10.37 6.75
CA PRO A 22 -5.41 -11.74 7.22
C PRO A 22 -4.18 -12.40 6.57
N ILE A 23 -3.26 -12.88 7.43
CA ILE A 23 -2.19 -13.77 7.00
C ILE A 23 -2.64 -15.19 7.35
N ASP A 24 -3.08 -15.92 6.33
CA ASP A 24 -3.32 -17.35 6.42
C ASP A 24 -1.99 -18.10 6.24
N GLU A 25 -1.67 -19.05 7.11
CA GLU A 25 -0.44 -19.84 7.04
C GLU A 25 -0.33 -20.64 5.73
N ASP A 26 -1.46 -21.10 5.18
CA ASP A 26 -1.49 -21.87 3.94
C ASP A 26 -1.20 -21.00 2.70
N VAL A 27 -1.56 -19.71 2.76
CA VAL A 27 -1.40 -18.76 1.64
C VAL A 27 -0.13 -17.93 1.76
N LEU A 28 0.42 -17.78 2.97
CA LEU A 28 1.60 -16.96 3.25
C LEU A 28 2.80 -17.29 2.34
N PRO A 29 3.16 -18.56 2.05
CA PRO A 29 4.24 -18.86 1.11
C PRO A 29 4.00 -18.27 -0.28
N ALA A 30 2.81 -18.51 -0.85
CA ALA A 30 2.43 -18.02 -2.17
C ALA A 30 2.35 -16.48 -2.19
N MET A 31 1.90 -15.87 -1.09
CA MET A 31 1.86 -14.43 -0.92
C MET A 31 3.26 -13.82 -0.93
N ILE A 32 4.21 -14.40 -0.17
CA ILE A 32 5.61 -13.96 -0.16
C ILE A 32 6.22 -14.06 -1.56
N GLU A 33 5.98 -15.16 -2.28
CA GLU A 33 6.52 -15.33 -3.63
C GLU A 33 5.97 -14.30 -4.60
N THR A 34 4.65 -14.12 -4.60
CA THR A 34 3.95 -13.15 -5.48
C THR A 34 4.42 -11.72 -5.20
N TRP A 35 4.46 -11.31 -3.93
CA TRP A 35 4.91 -9.98 -3.55
C TRP A 35 6.39 -9.76 -3.87
N THR A 36 7.23 -10.80 -3.70
CA THR A 36 8.66 -10.72 -4.04
C THR A 36 8.85 -10.48 -5.53
N GLU A 37 8.08 -11.17 -6.38
CA GLU A 37 8.16 -10.98 -7.83
C GLU A 37 7.77 -9.56 -8.25
N VAL A 38 6.72 -8.99 -7.64
CA VAL A 38 6.28 -7.61 -7.93
C VAL A 38 7.29 -6.57 -7.41
N LEU A 39 7.93 -6.82 -6.27
CA LEU A 39 8.85 -5.90 -5.61
C LEU A 39 10.33 -6.21 -5.88
N LYS A 40 10.64 -7.11 -6.83
CA LYS A 40 12.00 -7.62 -7.03
C LYS A 40 13.02 -6.52 -7.38
N ASP A 41 12.60 -5.52 -8.14
CA ASP A 41 13.44 -4.41 -8.60
C ASP A 41 13.46 -3.21 -7.63
N ARG A 42 12.81 -3.34 -6.46
CA ARG A 42 12.73 -2.30 -5.44
C ARG A 42 13.66 -2.59 -4.27
N LYS A 43 14.06 -1.53 -3.56
CA LYS A 43 14.81 -1.64 -2.29
C LYS A 43 13.84 -1.69 -1.12
N TYR A 44 14.18 -2.46 -0.10
CA TYR A 44 13.33 -2.63 1.08
C TYR A 44 13.08 -1.29 1.79
N GLU A 45 14.11 -0.48 1.99
CA GLU A 45 13.97 0.79 2.72
C GLU A 45 12.98 1.73 2.03
N GLU A 46 13.05 1.83 0.70
CA GLU A 46 12.14 2.68 -0.11
C GLU A 46 10.68 2.23 0.05
N ILE A 47 10.43 0.92 -0.03
CA ILE A 47 9.07 0.37 0.09
C ILE A 47 8.54 0.51 1.52
N PHE A 48 9.41 0.34 2.51
CA PHE A 48 9.02 0.51 3.91
C PHE A 48 8.67 1.97 4.23
N GLU A 49 9.45 2.94 3.75
CA GLU A 49 9.12 4.36 3.89
C GLU A 49 7.76 4.70 3.27
N ARG A 50 7.47 4.14 2.08
CA ARG A 50 6.17 4.32 1.43
C ARG A 50 5.03 3.68 2.21
N LEU A 51 5.23 2.48 2.76
CA LEU A 51 4.26 1.82 3.63
C LEU A 51 3.92 2.71 4.84
N VAL A 52 4.94 3.32 5.47
CA VAL A 52 4.74 4.22 6.61
C VAL A 52 3.94 5.47 6.23
N GLN A 53 4.18 6.05 5.04
CA GLN A 53 3.38 7.19 4.59
C GLN A 53 1.94 6.77 4.24
N TYR A 54 1.78 5.69 3.49
CA TYR A 54 0.48 5.15 3.10
C TYR A 54 -0.40 4.89 4.33
N ALA A 55 0.16 4.31 5.39
CA ALA A 55 -0.57 3.95 6.60
C ALA A 55 -1.08 5.14 7.43
N LYS A 56 -0.57 6.36 7.20
CA LYS A 56 -1.08 7.57 7.87
C LYS A 56 -2.41 8.04 7.28
N GLU A 57 -2.63 7.76 6.01
CA GLU A 57 -3.75 8.30 5.24
C GLU A 57 -4.81 7.23 4.92
N ASN A 58 -4.44 5.95 4.94
CA ASN A 58 -5.28 4.87 4.45
C ASN A 58 -5.69 3.90 5.56
N ARG A 59 -7.02 3.73 5.71
CA ARG A 59 -7.63 2.81 6.67
C ARG A 59 -7.53 1.33 6.25
N PHE A 60 -7.34 1.05 4.97
CA PHE A 60 -7.24 -0.31 4.42
C PHE A 60 -5.79 -0.66 4.10
N PRO A 61 -5.39 -1.95 4.20
CA PRO A 61 -4.04 -2.37 3.89
C PRO A 61 -3.67 -2.07 2.43
N PRO A 62 -2.39 -1.76 2.15
CA PRO A 62 -1.93 -1.56 0.78
C PRO A 62 -1.82 -2.89 0.03
N THR A 63 -1.98 -2.79 -1.29
CA THR A 63 -1.51 -3.76 -2.26
C THR A 63 -0.02 -3.53 -2.60
N PRO A 64 0.67 -4.47 -3.25
CA PRO A 64 2.02 -4.23 -3.76
C PRO A 64 2.11 -3.02 -4.70
N ALA A 65 1.04 -2.75 -5.46
CA ALA A 65 1.00 -1.65 -6.43
C ALA A 65 0.99 -0.28 -5.73
N ASP A 66 0.24 -0.16 -4.63
CA ASP A 66 0.16 1.07 -3.84
C ASP A 66 1.52 1.47 -3.26
N LEU A 67 2.39 0.48 -2.99
CA LEU A 67 3.75 0.71 -2.54
C LEU A 67 4.72 0.98 -3.70
N CYS A 68 4.39 0.56 -4.92
CA CYS A 68 5.24 0.70 -6.11
C CYS A 68 5.07 2.03 -6.85
N TYR A 69 3.86 2.56 -6.89
CA TYR A 69 3.54 3.78 -7.63
C TYR A 69 3.30 4.94 -6.67
N LYS A 70 3.98 6.05 -6.92
CA LYS A 70 3.52 7.33 -6.39
C LYS A 70 2.34 7.71 -7.27
N GLU A 71 1.14 7.80 -6.74
CA GLU A 71 0.03 8.39 -7.49
C GLU A 71 0.50 9.77 -7.97
N ILE A 72 0.75 9.91 -9.27
CA ILE A 72 0.92 11.21 -9.89
C ILE A 72 -0.51 11.73 -10.04
N LYS A 73 -1.01 12.39 -9.00
CA LYS A 73 -2.25 13.14 -9.12
C LYS A 73 -2.02 14.15 -10.25
N PRO A 74 -2.81 14.10 -11.34
CA PRO A 74 -2.64 15.06 -12.40
C PRO A 74 -2.91 16.47 -11.85
N PRO A 75 -2.28 17.52 -12.42
CA PRO A 75 -2.31 18.87 -11.84
C PRO A 75 -3.72 19.40 -11.54
N TYR A 76 -4.71 18.96 -12.30
CA TYR A 76 -6.11 19.35 -12.16
C TYR A 76 -6.87 18.66 -11.02
N PHE A 77 -6.30 17.65 -10.35
CA PHE A 77 -7.03 16.91 -9.31
C PHE A 77 -7.36 17.79 -8.09
N GLU A 78 -6.52 18.78 -7.78
CA GLU A 78 -6.77 19.74 -6.70
C GLU A 78 -7.85 20.78 -7.06
N GLU A 79 -8.07 21.05 -8.35
CA GLU A 79 -9.05 22.04 -8.82
C GLU A 79 -10.51 21.58 -8.63
N TYR A 80 -10.78 20.26 -8.59
CA TYR A 80 -12.13 19.71 -8.42
C TYR A 80 -12.49 19.34 -6.98
N VAL A 81 -11.54 19.36 -6.04
CA VAL A 81 -11.78 18.98 -4.63
C VAL A 81 -12.33 20.15 -3.81
N HIS A 82 -12.33 21.37 -4.37
CA HIS A 82 -12.92 22.55 -3.74
C HIS A 82 -14.05 23.13 -4.59
N ASP A 83 -15.11 22.35 -4.80
CA ASP A 83 -16.41 22.93 -5.16
C ASP A 83 -17.25 23.14 -3.89
N PRO A 84 -17.27 24.36 -3.31
CA PRO A 84 -18.13 24.68 -2.18
C PRO A 84 -19.64 24.55 -2.48
N ASN A 85 -20.03 24.34 -3.75
CA ASN A 85 -21.41 24.15 -4.18
C ASN A 85 -21.79 22.69 -4.48
N ALA A 86 -20.90 21.71 -4.27
CA ALA A 86 -21.21 20.28 -4.49
C ALA A 86 -22.26 19.69 -3.54
N GLY A 87 -22.87 20.52 -2.67
CA GLY A 87 -23.90 20.16 -1.71
C GLY A 87 -25.28 20.77 -1.94
N GLU A 88 -25.52 21.46 -3.07
CA GLU A 88 -26.87 21.95 -3.40
C GLU A 88 -27.19 21.68 -4.88
N ASP A 89 -27.61 20.46 -5.19
CA ASP A 89 -28.68 20.27 -6.16
C ASP A 89 -29.40 18.96 -5.89
N TRP A 90 -30.73 19.09 -5.76
CA TRP A 90 -31.85 18.16 -5.48
C TRP A 90 -32.10 17.64 -4.05
#